data_AF-A0A6G0T6Q0-F1
#
_entry.id   AF-A0A6G0T6Q0-F1
#
_cell.length_a   1.000
_cell.length_b   1.000
_cell.length_c   1.000
_cell.angle_alpha   90.00
_cell.angle_beta   90.00
_cell.angle_gamma   90.00
#
_symmetry.space_group_name_H-M   'P 1'
#
loop_
_entity.id
_entity.type
_entity.pdbx_description
1 polymer ?
#
loop_
_entity_poly.entity_id
_entity_poly.type
_entity_poly.pdbx_seq_one_letter_code
_entity_poly.pdbx_strand_id
1 'polypeptide(L)'
;MGGVLSSTRRPSMIGRARQDCRILILRHGDPKDLIFPEYWKANDVLYQRIESERKMQMTNDPGSIMITIAVYSPCENSRCKCKAGKFTEDTLNTVGWADSKCTRSGCNHPLSNHIRHIKYVSNTEYMAVIKLVYDINNIKAALEISYANPKLQRNILIGSVYESVYKVLCKTVRYDPFKAPNIDTIYGSPPFEQINIRQILINFSRLYFFGDKEVLTFKQALKVTKFLLRSFDLWMWTVPDKKSYFYSELFSKPYSYYFCRYMVYCEIPRSNHSISPRYKATMIFGREVLRYTLESFYKDLQVWCYDSNIICKRHRDLYCVNYVPIYMTFLKTAYENPYSPIWNQPGLLFGQCN
;
A
#
# COMPACT_ATOMS: atom_id res chain seq x y z
N MET A 1 -15.84 -24.33 45.20
CA MET A 1 -15.95 -22.98 44.60
C MET A 1 -14.59 -22.60 44.05
N GLY A 2 -14.35 -22.81 42.75
CA GLY A 2 -13.09 -22.47 42.09
C GLY A 2 -13.40 -21.68 40.82
N GLY A 3 -13.26 -20.36 40.89
CA GLY A 3 -13.56 -19.43 39.80
C GLY A 3 -12.36 -19.26 38.88
N VAL A 4 -12.53 -19.64 37.61
CA VAL A 4 -11.60 -19.42 36.50
C VAL A 4 -11.70 -17.96 36.07
N LEU A 5 -10.65 -17.16 36.29
CA LEU A 5 -10.52 -15.82 35.72
C LEU A 5 -10.07 -15.94 34.26
N SER A 6 -11.01 -15.69 33.34
CA SER A 6 -10.76 -15.62 31.91
C SER A 6 -10.02 -14.31 31.58
N SER A 7 -8.79 -14.43 31.07
CA SER A 7 -8.04 -13.32 30.49
C SER A 7 -8.65 -12.99 29.12
N THR A 8 -9.43 -11.91 29.05
CA THR A 8 -9.92 -11.34 27.80
C THR A 8 -8.77 -10.62 27.08
N ARG A 9 -8.06 -11.36 26.21
CA ARG A 9 -7.15 -10.75 25.23
C ARG A 9 -7.97 -9.88 24.27
N ARG A 10 -7.77 -8.56 24.30
CA ARG A 10 -8.31 -7.65 23.28
C ARG A 10 -7.77 -8.07 21.90
N PRO A 11 -8.63 -8.25 20.88
CA PRO A 11 -8.17 -8.54 19.52
C PRO A 11 -7.34 -7.38 18.97
N SER A 12 -6.26 -7.66 18.22
CA SER A 12 -5.46 -6.64 17.56
C SER A 12 -6.25 -5.92 16.46
N MET A 13 -6.22 -4.59 16.48
CA MET A 13 -7.04 -3.68 15.65
C MET A 13 -6.82 -3.81 14.13
N ILE A 14 -5.68 -4.36 13.70
CA ILE A 14 -5.32 -4.52 12.28
C ILE A 14 -6.14 -5.63 11.60
N GLY A 15 -6.66 -6.60 12.37
CA GLY A 15 -7.55 -7.65 11.85
C GLY A 15 -8.93 -7.13 11.44
N ARG A 16 -9.47 -6.12 12.13
CA ARG A 16 -10.75 -5.48 11.74
C ARG A 16 -10.58 -4.57 10.52
N ALA A 17 -9.43 -3.93 10.37
CA ALA A 17 -9.17 -3.01 9.26
C ALA A 17 -9.28 -3.68 7.88
N ARG A 18 -8.92 -4.97 7.74
CA ARG A 18 -9.01 -5.68 6.44
C ARG A 18 -10.41 -6.16 6.08
N GLN A 19 -11.28 -6.38 7.07
CA GLN A 19 -12.64 -6.86 6.82
C GLN A 19 -13.62 -5.70 6.60
N ASP A 20 -13.38 -4.54 7.24
CA ASP A 20 -14.18 -3.33 7.06
C ASP A 20 -13.72 -2.44 5.88
N CYS A 21 -12.47 -2.59 5.38
CA CYS A 21 -11.98 -1.80 4.23
C CYS A 21 -12.57 -2.21 2.87
N ARG A 22 -13.24 -3.37 2.76
CA ARG A 22 -13.90 -3.76 1.51
C ARG A 22 -15.09 -2.87 1.15
N ILE A 23 -15.62 -2.09 2.10
CA ILE A 23 -16.87 -1.33 1.93
C ILE A 23 -16.68 0.20 2.02
N LEU A 24 -15.50 0.71 2.42
CA LEU A 24 -15.31 2.15 2.70
C LEU A 24 -14.51 2.96 1.67
N ILE A 25 -13.93 2.34 0.65
CA ILE A 25 -13.07 3.06 -0.30
C ILE A 25 -13.91 3.52 -1.48
N LEU A 26 -14.67 4.59 -1.31
CA LEU A 26 -15.12 5.54 -2.36
C LEU A 26 -16.08 6.57 -1.72
N ARG A 27 -15.62 7.34 -0.72
CA ARG A 27 -16.39 8.49 -0.20
C ARG A 27 -15.74 9.84 -0.54
N HIS A 28 -16.58 10.68 -1.13
CA HIS A 28 -16.60 12.15 -1.23
C HIS A 28 -15.34 12.89 -1.68
N GLY A 29 -15.36 13.30 -2.96
CA GLY A 29 -14.70 14.51 -3.45
C GLY A 29 -15.50 15.05 -4.62
N ASP A 30 -15.71 16.37 -4.70
CA ASP A 30 -16.31 17.04 -5.86
C ASP A 30 -15.54 16.63 -7.13
N PRO A 31 -16.20 16.35 -8.27
CA PRO A 31 -15.53 16.05 -9.54
C PRO A 31 -14.36 16.98 -9.92
N LYS A 32 -14.37 18.22 -9.40
CA LYS A 32 -13.33 19.24 -9.60
C LYS A 32 -12.10 19.09 -8.68
N ASP A 33 -12.23 18.44 -7.53
CA ASP A 33 -11.13 18.27 -6.54
C ASP A 33 -10.24 17.03 -6.79
N LEU A 34 -10.51 16.31 -7.88
CA LEU A 34 -9.99 14.95 -8.10
C LEU A 34 -8.67 14.87 -8.88
N ILE A 35 -7.93 15.96 -8.97
CA ILE A 35 -6.63 15.98 -9.68
C ILE A 35 -5.68 16.90 -8.95
N PHE A 36 -4.91 16.40 -7.98
CA PHE A 36 -3.46 16.63 -7.86
C PHE A 36 -2.82 15.49 -7.04
N PRO A 37 -1.60 15.03 -7.36
CA PRO A 37 -0.81 14.11 -6.53
C PRO A 37 -0.57 14.60 -5.10
N GLU A 38 -0.88 15.86 -4.80
CA GLU A 38 -0.65 16.48 -3.49
C GLU A 38 -1.86 16.27 -2.53
N TYR A 39 -3.08 16.07 -3.07
CA TYR A 39 -4.31 15.97 -2.27
C TYR A 39 -4.86 14.55 -2.08
N TRP A 40 -4.21 13.49 -2.60
CA TRP A 40 -4.72 12.12 -2.39
C TRP A 40 -4.76 11.75 -0.91
N LYS A 41 -3.84 12.31 -0.11
CA LYS A 41 -3.78 12.13 1.34
C LYS A 41 -5.08 12.52 2.01
N ALA A 42 -5.68 13.65 1.61
CA ALA A 42 -6.95 14.14 2.15
C ALA A 42 -8.14 13.23 1.79
N ASN A 43 -8.02 12.49 0.69
CA ASN A 43 -9.11 11.68 0.12
C ASN A 43 -8.97 10.17 0.40
N ASP A 44 -7.86 9.72 1.00
CA ASP A 44 -7.66 8.32 1.38
C ASP A 44 -7.96 8.16 2.89
N VAL A 45 -9.13 7.59 3.20
CA VAL A 45 -9.62 7.40 4.58
C VAL A 45 -8.63 6.58 5.41
N LEU A 46 -7.96 5.59 4.81
CA LEU A 46 -6.95 4.79 5.51
C LEU A 46 -5.76 5.66 5.89
N TYR A 47 -5.28 6.49 4.96
CA TYR A 47 -4.18 7.42 5.23
C TYR A 47 -4.56 8.40 6.36
N GLN A 48 -5.74 9.03 6.30
CA GLN A 48 -6.19 9.97 7.34
C GLN A 48 -6.29 9.31 8.72
N ARG A 49 -6.82 8.09 8.77
CA ARG A 49 -6.92 7.32 10.01
C ARG A 49 -5.54 7.01 10.60
N ILE A 50 -4.62 6.48 9.80
CA ILE A 50 -3.26 6.13 10.22
C ILE A 50 -2.48 7.38 10.65
N GLU A 51 -2.68 8.51 9.97
CA GLU A 51 -2.10 9.79 10.39
C GLU A 51 -2.64 10.25 11.75
N SER A 52 -3.95 10.15 11.98
CA SER A 52 -4.57 10.49 13.26
C SER A 52 -4.09 9.60 14.41
N GLU A 53 -4.06 8.28 14.18
CA GLU A 53 -3.55 7.30 15.15
C GLU A 53 -2.09 7.57 15.53
N ARG A 54 -1.23 7.92 14.56
CA ARG A 54 0.15 8.33 14.82
C ARG A 54 0.25 9.62 15.63
N LYS A 55 -0.58 10.63 15.33
CA LYS A 55 -0.63 11.88 16.11
C LYS A 55 -1.03 11.62 17.56
N MET A 56 -1.97 10.71 17.79
CA MET A 56 -2.36 10.30 19.13
C MET A 56 -1.22 9.58 19.87
N GLN A 57 -0.41 8.75 19.18
CA GLN A 57 0.76 8.14 19.82
C GLN A 57 1.81 9.18 20.27
N MET A 58 1.90 10.32 19.58
CA MET A 58 2.82 11.40 19.97
C MET A 58 2.40 12.12 21.25
N THR A 59 1.15 11.96 21.72
CA THR A 59 0.71 12.48 23.01
C THR A 59 1.01 11.53 24.18
N ASN A 60 1.60 10.36 23.90
CA ASN A 60 2.03 9.43 24.95
C ASN A 60 3.17 10.03 25.78
N ASP A 61 3.39 9.44 26.95
CA ASP A 61 4.53 9.76 27.80
C ASP A 61 5.85 9.75 27.01
N PRO A 62 6.71 10.80 27.13
CA PRO A 62 7.94 10.92 26.35
C PRO A 62 8.89 9.72 26.51
N GLY A 63 8.95 9.11 27.69
CA GLY A 63 9.79 7.95 27.93
C GLY A 63 9.31 6.71 27.19
N SER A 64 7.99 6.50 27.12
CA SER A 64 7.39 5.44 26.30
C SER A 64 7.73 5.58 24.81
N ILE A 65 7.69 6.81 24.29
CA ILE A 65 8.11 7.10 22.90
C ILE A 65 9.59 6.78 22.71
N MET A 66 10.45 7.23 23.63
CA MET A 66 11.89 6.96 23.58
C MET A 66 12.20 5.46 23.59
N ILE A 67 11.52 4.67 24.41
CA ILE A 67 11.70 3.21 24.42
C ILE A 67 11.26 2.60 23.09
N THR A 68 10.13 3.05 22.55
CA THR A 68 9.64 2.57 21.26
C THR A 68 10.68 2.77 20.16
N ILE A 69 11.38 3.91 20.16
CA ILE A 69 12.49 4.18 19.22
C ILE A 69 13.72 3.31 19.55
N ALA A 70 14.08 3.20 20.83
CA ALA A 70 15.26 2.49 21.29
C ALA A 70 15.24 1.00 20.96
N VAL A 71 14.05 0.37 20.89
CA VAL A 71 13.88 -1.03 20.46
C VAL A 71 14.44 -1.30 19.07
N TYR A 72 14.48 -0.28 18.20
CA TYR A 72 15.00 -0.40 16.84
C TYR A 72 16.38 0.25 16.66
N SER A 73 16.91 0.90 17.69
CA SER A 73 18.12 1.72 17.62
C SER A 73 19.36 1.01 18.18
N PRO A 74 20.53 1.17 17.54
CA PRO A 74 21.78 0.62 18.06
C PRO A 74 22.22 1.35 19.34
N CYS A 75 23.01 0.67 20.17
CA CYS A 75 23.65 1.30 21.30
C CYS A 75 24.90 2.05 20.81
N GLU A 76 25.03 3.32 21.15
CA GLU A 76 26.15 4.17 20.78
C GLU A 76 27.27 4.19 21.84
N ASN A 77 27.22 3.30 22.83
CA ASN A 77 28.31 3.14 23.79
C ASN A 77 29.56 2.55 23.11
N SER A 78 30.74 3.04 23.49
CA SER A 78 32.01 2.52 23.01
C SER A 78 32.08 0.99 23.14
N ARG A 79 32.52 0.32 22.07
CA ARG A 79 32.68 -1.15 21.96
C ARG A 79 31.41 -1.98 22.11
N CYS A 80 30.23 -1.37 22.25
CA CYS A 80 28.97 -2.12 22.30
C CYS A 80 28.54 -2.56 20.90
N LYS A 81 28.10 -3.82 20.75
CA LYS A 81 27.59 -4.39 19.49
C LYS A 81 26.05 -4.50 19.45
N CYS A 82 25.37 -3.87 20.41
CA CYS A 82 23.91 -3.94 20.51
C CYS A 82 23.25 -3.16 19.36
N LYS A 83 22.43 -3.85 18.56
CA LYS A 83 21.81 -3.33 17.33
C LYS A 83 20.35 -2.88 17.47
N ALA A 84 19.79 -3.10 18.66
CA ALA A 84 18.39 -2.87 19.02
C ALA A 84 18.26 -3.04 20.53
N GLY A 85 17.73 -2.03 21.22
CA GLY A 85 17.52 -2.05 22.66
C GLY A 85 16.46 -3.06 23.10
N LYS A 86 16.52 -3.47 24.37
CA LYS A 86 15.48 -4.27 25.03
C LYS A 86 15.32 -3.73 26.45
N PHE A 87 14.12 -3.30 26.80
CA PHE A 87 13.83 -2.69 28.10
C PHE A 87 12.61 -3.43 28.69
N THR A 88 12.63 -3.71 29.99
CA THR A 88 11.55 -4.44 30.68
C THR A 88 10.70 -3.48 31.48
N GLU A 89 9.39 -3.75 31.56
CA GLU A 89 8.45 -2.94 32.34
C GLU A 89 8.81 -2.90 33.83
N ASP A 90 9.49 -3.91 34.38
CA ASP A 90 9.92 -3.93 35.79
C ASP A 90 10.92 -2.79 36.13
N THR A 91 11.68 -2.29 35.15
CA THR A 91 12.61 -1.16 35.36
C THR A 91 11.91 0.20 35.47
N LEU A 92 10.62 0.26 35.13
CA LEU A 92 9.77 1.45 35.15
C LEU A 92 9.50 1.94 36.58
N ASN A 93 9.37 1.00 37.52
CA ASN A 93 8.85 1.28 38.86
C ASN A 93 9.88 1.88 39.81
N THR A 94 11.18 1.87 39.46
CA THR A 94 12.24 2.21 40.42
C THR A 94 13.13 3.39 40.02
N VAL A 95 13.28 3.73 38.73
CA VAL A 95 14.29 4.73 38.30
C VAL A 95 13.84 5.66 37.15
N GLY A 96 12.58 5.58 36.72
CA GLY A 96 12.11 6.31 35.53
C GLY A 96 12.76 5.83 34.22
N TRP A 97 12.35 6.41 33.09
CA TRP A 97 12.71 5.88 31.76
C TRP A 97 14.18 6.11 31.36
N ALA A 98 14.80 7.21 31.77
CA ALA A 98 16.15 7.59 31.33
C ALA A 98 17.24 6.62 31.80
N ASP A 99 17.05 6.05 33.00
CA ASP A 99 18.01 5.16 33.65
C ASP A 99 17.70 3.67 33.44
N SER A 100 16.62 3.36 32.70
CA SER A 100 16.30 1.98 32.31
C SER A 100 17.46 1.38 31.51
N LYS A 101 18.00 0.26 32.00
CA LYS A 101 19.12 -0.43 31.36
C LYS A 101 18.64 -1.43 30.31
N CYS A 102 19.38 -1.51 29.21
CA CYS A 102 19.13 -2.47 28.15
C CYS A 102 19.43 -3.90 28.63
N THR A 103 18.40 -4.76 28.67
CA THR A 103 18.46 -6.15 29.14
C THR A 103 18.99 -7.13 28.09
N ARG A 104 19.44 -6.63 26.94
CA ARG A 104 20.04 -7.47 25.90
C ARG A 104 21.44 -7.92 26.37
N SER A 105 21.70 -9.23 26.25
CA SER A 105 23.00 -9.80 26.56
C SER A 105 24.14 -9.04 25.86
N GLY A 106 25.13 -8.59 26.65
CA GLY A 106 26.28 -7.82 26.20
C GLY A 106 26.07 -6.30 26.02
N CYS A 107 24.90 -5.75 26.38
CA CYS A 107 24.67 -4.30 26.37
C CYS A 107 24.73 -3.70 27.77
N ASN A 108 23.70 -3.91 28.60
CA ASN A 108 23.54 -3.32 29.94
C ASN A 108 23.69 -1.79 30.02
N HIS A 109 23.69 -1.09 28.89
CA HIS A 109 23.79 0.36 28.79
C HIS A 109 22.42 1.04 28.97
N PRO A 110 22.39 2.29 29.46
CA PRO A 110 21.14 3.03 29.68
C PRO A 110 20.41 3.33 28.37
N LEU A 111 19.11 3.62 28.47
CA LEU A 111 18.25 4.06 27.37
C LEU A 111 18.88 5.22 26.59
N SER A 112 19.48 6.18 27.29
CA SER A 112 20.15 7.34 26.70
C SER A 112 21.20 6.98 25.64
N ASN A 113 21.87 5.84 25.77
CA ASN A 113 22.86 5.37 24.78
C ASN A 113 22.21 4.79 23.52
N HIS A 114 20.92 4.47 23.55
CA HIS A 114 20.14 3.99 22.39
C HIS A 114 19.38 5.09 21.67
N ILE A 115 19.20 6.27 22.29
CA ILE A 115 18.45 7.40 21.71
C ILE A 115 19.32 8.64 21.53
N ARG A 116 20.64 8.52 21.65
CA ARG A 116 21.55 9.67 21.57
C ARG A 116 21.45 10.39 20.23
N HIS A 117 21.34 9.64 19.12
CA HIS A 117 21.12 10.18 17.77
C HIS A 117 19.87 11.05 17.60
N ILE A 118 18.85 10.96 18.46
CA ILE A 118 17.64 11.82 18.39
C ILE A 118 17.59 12.91 19.46
N LYS A 119 18.60 13.04 20.32
CA LYS A 119 18.56 13.99 21.46
C LYS A 119 18.62 15.45 21.03
N TYR A 120 19.34 15.76 19.95
CA TYR A 120 19.64 17.12 19.50
C TYR A 120 19.29 17.36 18.02
N VAL A 121 18.31 16.63 17.50
CA VAL A 121 17.86 16.74 16.10
C VAL A 121 16.76 17.78 15.97
N SER A 122 16.52 18.23 14.74
CA SER A 122 15.37 19.10 14.45
C SER A 122 14.04 18.39 14.75
N ASN A 123 12.98 19.16 15.01
CA ASN A 123 11.64 18.59 15.17
C ASN A 123 11.21 17.78 13.93
N THR A 124 11.60 18.21 12.72
CA THR A 124 11.32 17.49 11.48
C THR A 124 11.98 16.12 11.42
N GLU A 125 13.24 16.01 11.83
CA GLU A 125 13.98 14.75 11.90
C GLU A 125 13.42 13.84 12.99
N TYR A 126 13.13 14.39 14.17
CA TYR A 126 12.49 13.66 15.27
C TYR A 126 11.15 13.03 14.83
N MET A 127 10.30 13.82 14.15
CA MET A 127 9.02 13.34 13.62
C MET A 127 9.20 12.30 12.52
N ALA A 128 10.25 12.39 11.70
CA ALA A 128 10.57 11.38 10.69
C ALA A 128 10.93 10.03 11.35
N VAL A 129 11.72 10.04 12.43
CA VAL A 129 12.08 8.82 13.17
C VAL A 129 10.85 8.19 13.85
N ILE A 130 10.01 8.98 14.51
CA ILE A 130 8.77 8.47 15.12
C ILE A 130 7.88 7.82 14.05
N LYS A 131 7.71 8.49 12.91
CA LYS A 131 6.91 7.98 11.79
C LYS A 131 7.46 6.65 11.27
N LEU A 132 8.77 6.53 11.10
CA LEU A 132 9.43 5.30 10.67
C LEU A 132 9.25 4.17 11.68
N VAL A 133 9.43 4.44 12.97
CA VAL A 133 9.26 3.46 14.05
C VAL A 133 7.80 2.99 14.18
N TYR A 134 6.85 3.92 14.07
CA TYR A 134 5.43 3.58 14.02
C TYR A 134 5.11 2.63 12.86
N ASP A 135 5.65 2.93 11.68
CA ASP A 135 5.46 2.08 10.51
C ASP A 135 6.09 0.69 10.70
N ILE A 136 7.26 0.58 11.34
CA ILE A 136 7.85 -0.72 11.68
C ILE A 136 6.91 -1.53 12.57
N ASN A 137 6.30 -0.90 13.59
CA ASN A 137 5.35 -1.57 14.47
C ASN A 137 4.10 -2.02 13.72
N ASN A 138 3.59 -1.21 12.78
CA ASN A 138 2.46 -1.59 11.93
C ASN A 138 2.79 -2.81 11.06
N ILE A 139 3.97 -2.86 10.44
CA ILE A 139 4.42 -4.02 9.66
C ILE A 139 4.58 -5.25 10.55
N LYS A 140 5.16 -5.10 11.74
CA LYS A 140 5.34 -6.19 12.70
C LYS A 140 4.01 -6.81 13.10
N ALA A 141 3.01 -5.99 13.40
CA ALA A 141 1.69 -6.49 13.76
C ALA A 141 0.97 -7.14 12.55
N ALA A 142 1.20 -6.65 11.32
CA ALA A 142 0.72 -7.32 10.10
C ALA A 142 1.39 -8.69 9.87
N LEU A 143 2.68 -8.83 10.22
CA LEU A 143 3.41 -10.10 10.19
C LEU A 143 2.84 -11.09 11.21
N GLU A 144 2.62 -10.66 12.45
CA GLU A 144 2.03 -11.51 13.50
C GLU A 144 0.66 -12.06 13.08
N ILE A 145 -0.19 -11.24 12.46
CA ILE A 145 -1.48 -11.67 11.90
C ILE A 145 -1.27 -12.70 10.77
N SER A 146 -0.27 -12.48 9.91
CA SER A 146 0.01 -13.40 8.79
C SER A 146 0.53 -14.74 9.29
N TYR A 147 1.36 -14.75 10.33
CA TYR A 147 1.91 -15.96 10.95
C TYR A 147 0.92 -16.71 11.83
N ALA A 148 -0.14 -16.06 12.32
CA ALA A 148 -1.20 -16.74 13.07
C ALA A 148 -1.94 -17.79 12.24
N ASN A 149 -1.92 -17.70 10.91
CA ASN A 149 -2.56 -18.65 9.99
C ASN A 149 -1.64 -19.04 8.83
N PRO A 150 -0.50 -19.72 9.06
CA PRO A 150 0.56 -19.86 8.06
C PRO A 150 0.24 -20.92 6.99
N LYS A 151 -0.81 -21.74 7.18
CA LYS A 151 -1.15 -22.86 6.29
C LYS A 151 -1.72 -22.45 4.93
N LEU A 152 -2.08 -21.17 4.75
CA LEU A 152 -2.58 -20.66 3.48
C LEU A 152 -1.42 -20.08 2.67
N GLN A 153 -1.14 -20.61 1.48
CA GLN A 153 -0.08 -20.11 0.57
C GLN A 153 -0.13 -18.59 0.36
N ARG A 154 -1.34 -18.02 0.33
CA ARG A 154 -1.57 -16.58 0.25
C ARG A 154 -0.94 -15.80 1.43
N ASN A 155 -1.00 -16.36 2.64
CA ASN A 155 -0.46 -15.77 3.85
C ASN A 155 1.07 -15.86 3.88
N ILE A 156 1.64 -16.93 3.31
CA ILE A 156 3.10 -17.07 3.12
C ILE A 156 3.63 -15.97 2.19
N LEU A 157 2.97 -15.76 1.05
CA LEU A 157 3.36 -14.72 0.08
C LEU A 157 3.25 -13.31 0.67
N ILE A 158 2.12 -12.99 1.32
CA ILE A 158 1.93 -11.68 1.96
C ILE A 158 2.94 -11.48 3.11
N GLY A 159 3.16 -12.52 3.92
CA GLY A 159 4.13 -12.52 5.01
C GLY A 159 5.55 -12.24 4.53
N SER A 160 6.01 -12.87 3.44
CA SER A 160 7.36 -12.65 2.91
C SER A 160 7.58 -11.23 2.37
N VAL A 161 6.55 -10.61 1.79
CA VAL A 161 6.60 -9.20 1.37
C VAL A 161 6.73 -8.29 2.59
N TYR A 162 5.89 -8.46 3.60
CA TYR A 162 5.99 -7.68 4.84
C TYR A 162 7.33 -7.87 5.54
N GLU A 163 7.88 -9.08 5.54
CA GLU A 163 9.17 -9.36 6.16
C GLU A 163 10.31 -8.64 5.43
N SER A 164 10.24 -8.56 4.10
CA SER A 164 11.21 -7.84 3.28
C SER A 164 11.16 -6.33 3.56
N VAL A 165 9.96 -5.75 3.64
CA VAL A 165 9.78 -4.33 4.01
C VAL A 165 10.26 -4.08 5.44
N TYR A 166 9.88 -4.93 6.40
CA TYR A 166 10.31 -4.85 7.80
C TYR A 166 11.84 -4.77 7.91
N LYS A 167 12.56 -5.63 7.17
CA LYS A 167 14.03 -5.64 7.13
C LYS A 167 14.59 -4.31 6.64
N VAL A 168 14.03 -3.72 5.59
CA VAL A 168 14.46 -2.40 5.06
C VAL A 168 14.21 -1.28 6.08
N LEU A 169 13.02 -1.23 6.68
CA LEU A 169 12.69 -0.19 7.67
C LEU A 169 13.59 -0.29 8.92
N CYS A 170 13.80 -1.50 9.45
CA CYS A 170 14.71 -1.72 10.58
C CYS A 170 16.16 -1.33 10.26
N LYS A 171 16.64 -1.62 9.04
CA LYS A 171 17.96 -1.17 8.58
C LYS A 171 18.04 0.35 8.50
N THR A 172 16.96 1.00 8.05
CA THR A 172 16.89 2.46 7.94
C THR A 172 17.04 3.11 9.32
N VAL A 173 16.25 2.71 10.33
CA VAL A 173 16.41 3.22 11.70
C VAL A 173 17.83 2.99 12.23
N ARG A 174 18.42 1.82 11.93
CA ARG A 174 19.72 1.43 12.48
C ARG A 174 20.89 2.24 11.91
N TYR A 175 20.87 2.54 10.62
CA TYR A 175 22.02 3.06 9.92
C TYR A 175 21.83 4.49 9.43
N ASP A 176 20.61 4.88 9.09
CA ASP A 176 20.33 6.18 8.50
C ASP A 176 18.88 6.63 8.82
N PRO A 177 18.56 6.90 10.10
CA PRO A 177 17.20 7.17 10.56
C PRO A 177 16.58 8.44 9.97
N PHE A 178 17.38 9.30 9.32
CA PHE A 178 16.95 10.56 8.72
C PHE A 178 16.78 10.48 7.19
N LYS A 179 17.12 9.34 6.57
CA LYS A 179 16.84 9.08 5.15
C LYS A 179 15.55 8.29 4.96
N ALA A 180 14.91 8.53 3.83
CA ALA A 180 13.76 7.73 3.41
C ALA A 180 14.18 6.26 3.20
N PRO A 181 13.39 5.28 3.65
CA PRO A 181 13.68 3.87 3.42
C PRO A 181 13.74 3.54 1.92
N ASN A 182 14.83 2.91 1.48
CA ASN A 182 14.98 2.50 0.08
C ASN A 182 14.34 1.13 -0.20
N ILE A 183 13.09 1.15 -0.63
CA ILE A 183 12.32 -0.06 -0.99
C ILE A 183 12.68 -0.66 -2.35
N ASP A 184 13.37 0.08 -3.23
CA ASP A 184 13.75 -0.37 -4.58
C ASP A 184 14.66 -1.60 -4.56
N THR A 185 15.38 -1.78 -3.44
CA THR A 185 16.21 -2.96 -3.16
C THR A 185 15.45 -4.28 -3.03
N ILE A 186 14.11 -4.26 -2.90
CA ILE A 186 13.31 -5.46 -2.66
C ILE A 186 12.93 -6.14 -3.99
N TYR A 187 12.27 -5.41 -4.89
CA TYR A 187 11.72 -5.96 -6.14
C TYR A 187 12.08 -5.13 -7.39
N GLY A 188 13.14 -4.33 -7.34
CA GLY A 188 13.53 -3.40 -8.40
C GLY A 188 12.67 -2.14 -8.41
N SER A 189 13.00 -1.17 -9.26
CA SER A 189 12.34 0.13 -9.28
C SER A 189 11.22 0.22 -10.32
N PRO A 190 10.13 0.96 -10.05
CA PRO A 190 9.13 1.29 -11.05
C PRO A 190 9.67 2.31 -12.09
N PRO A 191 9.05 2.41 -13.29
CA PRO A 191 7.94 1.60 -13.78
C PRO A 191 8.37 0.17 -14.16
N PHE A 192 7.43 -0.78 -14.04
CA PHE A 192 7.70 -2.21 -14.29
C PHE A 192 7.34 -2.65 -15.71
N GLU A 193 6.55 -1.85 -16.42
CA GLU A 193 6.19 -2.06 -17.82
C GLU A 193 6.32 -0.73 -18.57
N GLN A 194 6.77 -0.78 -19.83
CA GLN A 194 7.08 0.41 -20.63
C GLN A 194 5.84 1.25 -20.96
N ILE A 195 4.71 0.60 -21.22
CA ILE A 195 3.42 1.24 -21.49
C ILE A 195 2.49 0.89 -20.33
N ASN A 196 2.08 1.92 -19.59
CA ASN A 196 1.26 1.73 -18.41
C ASN A 196 -0.24 1.63 -18.73
N ILE A 197 -1.02 1.10 -17.77
CA ILE A 197 -2.47 0.92 -17.89
C ILE A 197 -3.18 2.23 -18.25
N ARG A 198 -2.75 3.36 -17.67
CA ARG A 198 -3.29 4.68 -18.03
C ARG A 198 -3.14 4.95 -19.53
N GLN A 199 -1.96 4.74 -20.08
CA GLN A 199 -1.71 4.96 -21.50
C GLN A 199 -2.52 3.99 -22.36
N ILE A 200 -2.60 2.72 -21.97
CA ILE A 200 -3.39 1.69 -22.66
C ILE A 200 -4.86 2.11 -22.76
N LEU A 201 -5.48 2.53 -21.65
CA LEU A 201 -6.90 2.91 -21.65
C LEU A 201 -7.18 4.22 -22.41
N ILE A 202 -6.21 5.15 -22.46
CA ILE A 202 -6.30 6.35 -23.31
C ILE A 202 -6.21 5.97 -24.79
N ASN A 203 -5.27 5.10 -25.16
CA ASN A 203 -5.12 4.60 -26.53
C ASN A 203 -6.39 3.86 -26.98
N PHE A 204 -6.95 3.01 -26.11
CA PHE A 204 -8.22 2.34 -26.35
C PHE A 204 -9.35 3.33 -26.59
N SER A 205 -9.48 4.36 -25.76
CA SER A 205 -10.54 5.36 -25.92
C SER A 205 -10.45 6.09 -27.25
N ARG A 206 -9.23 6.42 -27.68
CA ARG A 206 -8.98 7.03 -29.01
C ARG A 206 -9.33 6.05 -30.13
N LEU A 207 -8.85 4.83 -30.07
CA LEU A 207 -9.05 3.87 -31.15
C LEU A 207 -10.53 3.50 -31.35
N TYR A 208 -11.30 3.35 -30.26
CA TYR A 208 -12.65 2.81 -30.34
C TYR A 208 -13.77 3.84 -30.36
N PHE A 209 -13.53 5.06 -29.86
CA PHE A 209 -14.58 6.09 -29.68
C PHE A 209 -14.26 7.43 -30.32
N PHE A 210 -13.09 7.60 -30.97
CA PHE A 210 -12.83 8.79 -31.78
C PHE A 210 -13.71 8.76 -33.03
N GLY A 211 -14.43 9.84 -33.31
CA GLY A 211 -15.43 9.92 -34.39
C GLY A 211 -16.90 9.73 -33.96
N ASP A 212 -17.21 9.95 -32.68
CA ASP A 212 -18.58 9.99 -32.11
C ASP A 212 -19.51 8.85 -32.59
N LYS A 213 -19.18 7.63 -32.15
CA LYS A 213 -20.12 6.49 -32.26
C LYS A 213 -21.37 6.75 -31.43
N GLU A 214 -22.54 6.35 -31.94
CA GLU A 214 -23.86 6.58 -31.32
C GLU A 214 -24.00 6.05 -29.88
N VAL A 215 -23.16 5.09 -29.46
CA VAL A 215 -23.28 4.40 -28.17
C VAL A 215 -22.54 5.11 -27.02
N LEU A 216 -21.35 5.67 -27.27
CA LEU A 216 -20.57 6.47 -26.32
C LEU A 216 -19.72 7.46 -27.10
N THR A 217 -19.88 8.76 -26.82
CA THR A 217 -19.00 9.81 -27.37
C THR A 217 -17.59 9.67 -26.83
N PHE A 218 -16.60 10.19 -27.57
CA PHE A 218 -15.20 10.18 -27.12
C PHE A 218 -15.03 10.85 -25.73
N LYS A 219 -15.73 11.95 -25.50
CA LYS A 219 -15.71 12.68 -24.23
C LYS A 219 -16.28 11.85 -23.07
N GLN A 220 -17.33 11.06 -23.31
CA GLN A 220 -17.86 10.14 -22.31
C GLN A 220 -16.88 8.99 -22.05
N ALA A 221 -16.30 8.40 -23.09
CA ALA A 221 -15.29 7.35 -22.95
C ALA A 221 -14.11 7.81 -22.08
N LEU A 222 -13.57 9.01 -22.30
CA LEU A 222 -12.49 9.56 -21.46
C LEU A 222 -12.90 9.76 -20.00
N LYS A 223 -14.17 10.13 -19.73
CA LYS A 223 -14.68 10.22 -18.35
C LYS A 223 -14.74 8.85 -17.70
N VAL A 224 -15.18 7.82 -18.44
CA VAL A 224 -15.18 6.42 -17.97
C VAL A 224 -13.76 5.94 -17.72
N THR A 225 -12.81 6.22 -18.61
CA THR A 225 -11.39 5.91 -18.41
C THR A 225 -10.87 6.51 -17.11
N LYS A 226 -11.14 7.80 -16.86
CA LYS A 226 -10.73 8.47 -15.61
C LYS A 226 -11.34 7.77 -14.38
N PHE A 227 -12.61 7.38 -14.45
CA PHE A 227 -13.28 6.64 -13.40
C PHE A 227 -12.64 5.26 -13.17
N LEU A 228 -12.46 4.46 -14.21
CA LEU A 228 -11.85 3.13 -14.13
C LEU A 228 -10.42 3.16 -13.58
N LEU A 229 -9.59 4.10 -14.04
CA LEU A 229 -8.22 4.25 -13.55
C LEU A 229 -8.18 4.54 -12.05
N ARG A 230 -9.05 5.44 -11.58
CA ARG A 230 -9.15 5.76 -10.16
C ARG A 230 -9.64 4.54 -9.35
N SER A 231 -10.67 3.86 -9.83
CA SER A 231 -11.20 2.67 -9.16
C SER A 231 -10.14 1.56 -9.11
N PHE A 232 -9.34 1.40 -10.16
CA PHE A 232 -8.26 0.42 -10.21
C PHE A 232 -7.12 0.75 -9.23
N ASP A 233 -6.72 2.02 -9.13
CA ASP A 233 -5.68 2.46 -8.17
C ASP A 233 -6.10 2.32 -6.69
N LEU A 234 -7.41 2.23 -6.43
CA LEU A 234 -8.00 2.06 -5.10
C LEU A 234 -8.37 0.60 -4.79
N TRP A 235 -8.51 -0.23 -5.82
CA TRP A 235 -8.89 -1.62 -5.71
C TRP A 235 -7.73 -2.45 -5.17
N MET A 236 -8.02 -3.23 -4.12
CA MET A 236 -7.07 -4.19 -3.58
C MET A 236 -7.02 -5.41 -4.49
N TRP A 237 -5.88 -5.62 -5.13
CA TRP A 237 -5.69 -6.72 -6.07
C TRP A 237 -5.98 -8.07 -5.42
N THR A 238 -6.55 -8.98 -6.21
CA THR A 238 -6.77 -10.37 -5.78
C THR A 238 -5.43 -11.01 -5.44
N VAL A 239 -5.36 -11.69 -4.30
CA VAL A 239 -4.13 -12.38 -3.90
C VAL A 239 -3.92 -13.59 -4.81
N PRO A 240 -2.70 -13.85 -5.33
CA PRO A 240 -2.41 -15.02 -6.16
C PRO A 240 -2.88 -16.31 -5.48
N ASP A 241 -3.72 -17.06 -6.19
CA ASP A 241 -4.22 -18.37 -5.81
C ASP A 241 -3.77 -19.44 -6.81
N LYS A 242 -4.15 -20.71 -6.58
CA LYS A 242 -3.80 -21.81 -7.50
C LYS A 242 -4.25 -21.56 -8.94
N LYS A 243 -5.38 -20.86 -9.16
CA LYS A 243 -5.89 -20.55 -10.51
C LYS A 243 -4.99 -19.54 -11.22
N SER A 244 -4.47 -18.55 -10.51
CA SER A 244 -3.52 -17.58 -11.07
C SER A 244 -2.20 -18.23 -11.55
N TYR A 245 -1.79 -19.38 -10.98
CA TYR A 245 -0.64 -20.14 -11.45
C TYR A 245 -0.90 -20.83 -12.79
N PHE A 246 -2.11 -21.35 -13.05
CA PHE A 246 -2.43 -21.95 -14.36
C PHE A 246 -2.33 -20.93 -15.50
N TYR A 247 -2.73 -19.69 -15.25
CA TYR A 247 -2.58 -18.64 -16.25
C TYR A 247 -1.14 -18.18 -16.44
N SER A 248 -0.21 -18.49 -15.51
CA SER A 248 1.16 -17.95 -15.55
C SER A 248 1.99 -18.39 -16.73
N GLU A 249 1.65 -19.50 -17.39
CA GLU A 249 2.31 -20.00 -18.59
C GLU A 249 2.06 -19.14 -19.84
N LEU A 250 1.01 -18.30 -19.82
CA LEU A 250 0.64 -17.41 -20.94
C LEU A 250 1.33 -16.03 -20.87
N PHE A 251 2.20 -15.81 -19.87
CA PHE A 251 2.77 -14.52 -19.55
C PHE A 251 4.27 -14.62 -19.29
N SER A 252 4.94 -13.48 -19.41
CA SER A 252 6.39 -13.38 -19.22
C SER A 252 6.83 -13.61 -17.76
N LYS A 253 5.97 -13.26 -16.81
CA LYS A 253 6.21 -13.36 -15.36
C LYS A 253 4.93 -13.83 -14.68
N PRO A 254 5.03 -14.66 -13.63
CA PRO A 254 3.86 -15.12 -12.90
C PRO A 254 3.16 -13.98 -12.17
N TYR A 255 1.86 -14.07 -11.93
CA TYR A 255 1.09 -13.01 -11.25
C TYR A 255 1.66 -12.63 -9.87
N SER A 256 2.23 -13.59 -9.12
CA SER A 256 2.90 -13.33 -7.85
C SER A 256 4.04 -12.31 -7.94
N TYR A 257 4.77 -12.28 -9.06
CA TYR A 257 5.81 -11.30 -9.34
C TYR A 257 5.26 -9.86 -9.34
N TYR A 258 4.11 -9.64 -9.97
CA TYR A 258 3.46 -8.34 -10.03
C TYR A 258 2.76 -7.99 -8.72
N PHE A 259 2.10 -8.97 -8.10
CA PHE A 259 1.41 -8.77 -6.82
C PHE A 259 2.36 -8.31 -5.71
N CYS A 260 3.55 -8.91 -5.59
CA CYS A 260 4.56 -8.48 -4.62
C CYS A 260 4.99 -7.02 -4.83
N ARG A 261 5.14 -6.59 -6.08
CA ARG A 261 5.45 -5.19 -6.40
C ARG A 261 4.28 -4.26 -6.09
N TYR A 262 3.06 -4.64 -6.44
CA TYR A 262 1.86 -3.89 -6.07
C TYR A 262 1.81 -3.67 -4.56
N MET A 263 2.08 -4.72 -3.78
CA MET A 263 2.12 -4.61 -2.32
C MET A 263 3.15 -3.59 -1.85
N VAL A 264 4.39 -3.65 -2.34
CA VAL A 264 5.49 -2.77 -1.90
C VAL A 264 5.30 -1.31 -2.33
N TYR A 265 4.88 -1.06 -3.57
CA TYR A 265 4.89 0.29 -4.17
C TYR A 265 3.54 1.01 -4.11
N CYS A 266 2.43 0.27 -3.97
CA CYS A 266 1.07 0.82 -4.02
C CYS A 266 0.32 0.63 -2.71
N GLU A 267 0.28 -0.60 -2.17
CA GLU A 267 -0.59 -0.95 -1.03
C GLU A 267 0.01 -0.60 0.33
N ILE A 268 1.22 -1.08 0.64
CA ILE A 268 1.87 -0.85 1.94
C ILE A 268 2.08 0.65 2.23
N PRO A 269 2.47 1.51 1.25
CA PRO A 269 2.60 2.95 1.49
C PRO A 269 1.28 3.65 1.90
N ARG A 270 0.11 2.99 1.77
CA ARG A 270 -1.18 3.51 2.26
C ARG A 270 -1.26 3.55 3.78
N SER A 271 -0.60 2.60 4.45
CA SER A 271 -0.59 2.46 5.92
C SER A 271 0.78 2.72 6.53
N ASN A 272 1.83 2.85 5.71
CA ASN A 272 3.21 3.03 6.14
C ASN A 272 3.81 4.27 5.47
N HIS A 273 3.54 5.43 6.04
CA HIS A 273 3.73 6.72 5.37
C HIS A 273 5.21 7.13 5.25
N SER A 274 6.13 6.49 5.98
CA SER A 274 7.59 6.68 5.87
C SER A 274 8.12 6.16 4.55
N ILE A 275 7.41 5.23 3.91
CA ILE A 275 7.71 4.74 2.58
C ILE A 275 7.17 5.75 1.57
N SER A 276 8.07 6.32 0.77
CA SER A 276 7.75 7.35 -0.21
C SER A 276 8.65 7.19 -1.44
N PRO A 277 8.13 7.44 -2.66
CA PRO A 277 6.75 7.84 -2.95
C PRO A 277 5.77 6.65 -2.99
N ARG A 278 4.47 6.93 -2.79
CA ARG A 278 3.39 6.00 -3.12
C ARG A 278 3.10 6.09 -4.61
N TYR A 279 3.12 4.97 -5.30
CA TYR A 279 2.83 4.90 -6.73
C TYR A 279 1.36 4.54 -6.98
N LYS A 280 0.87 4.97 -8.14
CA LYS A 280 -0.40 4.51 -8.72
C LYS A 280 -0.13 3.25 -9.53
N ALA A 281 -0.91 2.20 -9.28
CA ALA A 281 -0.77 0.94 -9.99
C ALA A 281 -0.92 1.15 -11.51
N THR A 282 -1.85 2.01 -11.92
CA THR A 282 -2.10 2.35 -13.32
C THR A 282 -0.97 3.08 -14.03
N MET A 283 0.00 3.61 -13.29
CA MET A 283 1.14 4.36 -13.81
C MET A 283 2.42 3.54 -13.91
N ILE A 284 2.56 2.49 -13.09
CA ILE A 284 3.79 1.69 -12.99
C ILE A 284 3.64 0.27 -13.55
N PHE A 285 2.41 -0.19 -13.77
CA PHE A 285 2.09 -1.47 -14.40
C PHE A 285 1.36 -1.25 -15.72
N GLY A 286 1.36 -2.28 -16.56
CA GLY A 286 0.93 -2.22 -17.96
C GLY A 286 0.07 -3.41 -18.39
N ARG A 287 0.40 -3.93 -19.57
CA ARG A 287 -0.34 -4.96 -20.29
C ARG A 287 -0.50 -6.24 -19.48
N GLU A 288 0.58 -6.78 -18.92
CA GLU A 288 0.56 -8.09 -18.26
C GLU A 288 -0.32 -8.05 -17.01
N VAL A 289 -0.18 -6.98 -16.22
CA VAL A 289 -1.03 -6.77 -15.04
C VAL A 289 -2.49 -6.57 -15.43
N LEU A 290 -2.77 -5.74 -16.44
CA LEU A 290 -4.13 -5.56 -16.91
C LEU A 290 -4.74 -6.90 -17.30
N ARG A 291 -3.95 -7.78 -17.93
CA ARG A 291 -4.38 -9.13 -18.30
C ARG A 291 -4.69 -10.04 -17.12
N TYR A 292 -3.89 -10.00 -16.07
CA TYR A 292 -4.19 -10.76 -14.86
C TYR A 292 -5.41 -10.25 -14.09
N THR A 293 -5.66 -8.95 -14.13
CA THR A 293 -6.53 -8.29 -13.14
C THR A 293 -7.87 -7.82 -13.69
N LEU A 294 -8.00 -7.58 -15.00
CA LEU A 294 -9.16 -6.88 -15.58
C LEU A 294 -10.51 -7.55 -15.25
N GLU A 295 -10.58 -8.88 -15.36
CA GLU A 295 -11.83 -9.62 -15.09
C GLU A 295 -12.21 -9.56 -13.60
N SER A 296 -11.24 -9.79 -12.71
CA SER A 296 -11.46 -9.72 -11.26
C SER A 296 -11.85 -8.30 -10.83
N PHE A 297 -11.12 -7.30 -11.33
CA PHE A 297 -11.41 -5.90 -11.08
C PHE A 297 -12.80 -5.52 -11.55
N TYR A 298 -13.18 -5.92 -12.77
CA TYR A 298 -14.49 -5.58 -13.31
C TYR A 298 -15.63 -6.18 -12.49
N LYS A 299 -15.50 -7.45 -12.11
CA LYS A 299 -16.48 -8.13 -11.25
C LYS A 299 -16.65 -7.42 -9.91
N ASP A 300 -15.55 -7.08 -9.23
CA ASP A 300 -15.59 -6.38 -7.95
C ASP A 300 -16.13 -4.95 -8.09
N LEU A 301 -15.80 -4.26 -9.18
CA LEU A 301 -16.33 -2.94 -9.50
C LEU A 301 -17.85 -2.98 -9.71
N GLN A 302 -18.36 -4.00 -10.41
CA GLN A 302 -19.80 -4.19 -10.60
C GLN A 302 -20.49 -4.37 -9.24
N VAL A 303 -20.00 -5.30 -8.40
CA VAL A 303 -20.54 -5.52 -7.05
C VAL A 303 -20.56 -4.21 -6.26
N TRP A 304 -19.44 -3.48 -6.25
CA TRP A 304 -19.35 -2.19 -5.56
C TRP A 304 -20.36 -1.14 -6.10
N CYS A 305 -20.56 -1.09 -7.41
CA CYS A 305 -21.52 -0.21 -8.05
C CYS A 305 -22.97 -0.53 -7.66
N TYR A 306 -23.31 -1.81 -7.43
CA TYR A 306 -24.66 -2.24 -7.04
C TYR A 306 -24.92 -2.12 -5.53
N ASP A 307 -23.95 -2.49 -4.69
CA ASP A 307 -24.10 -2.52 -3.23
C ASP A 307 -24.11 -1.13 -2.58
N SER A 308 -23.53 -0.13 -3.23
CA SER A 308 -23.19 1.10 -2.53
C SER A 308 -24.32 2.15 -2.52
N ASN A 309 -24.92 2.37 -1.34
CA ASN A 309 -25.60 3.63 -0.95
C ASN A 309 -24.66 4.87 -0.98
N ILE A 310 -23.44 4.71 -1.51
CA ILE A 310 -22.32 5.64 -1.41
C ILE A 310 -22.22 6.53 -2.67
N ILE A 311 -22.56 5.98 -3.84
CA ILE A 311 -22.64 6.76 -5.06
C ILE A 311 -24.04 7.36 -5.15
N CYS A 312 -24.09 8.69 -5.32
CA CYS A 312 -25.32 9.38 -5.69
C CYS A 312 -25.98 8.65 -6.87
N LYS A 313 -27.27 8.31 -6.74
CA LYS A 313 -28.04 7.54 -7.73
C LYS A 313 -27.76 7.97 -9.17
N ARG A 314 -27.76 9.28 -9.45
CA ARG A 314 -27.44 9.84 -10.77
C ARG A 314 -26.06 9.44 -11.33
N HIS A 315 -25.03 9.42 -10.49
CA HIS A 315 -23.67 9.02 -10.91
C HIS A 315 -23.55 7.49 -11.08
N ARG A 316 -24.25 6.73 -10.24
CA ARG A 316 -24.34 5.27 -10.35
C ARG A 316 -24.98 4.86 -11.67
N ASP A 317 -26.17 5.41 -11.95
CA ASP A 317 -26.92 5.13 -13.18
C ASP A 317 -26.11 5.53 -14.42
N LEU A 318 -25.48 6.70 -14.39
CA LEU A 318 -24.68 7.19 -15.51
C LEU A 318 -23.43 6.35 -15.77
N TYR A 319 -22.57 6.16 -14.77
CA TYR A 319 -21.27 5.51 -14.98
C TYR A 319 -21.37 4.00 -14.86
N CYS A 320 -21.90 3.48 -13.76
CA CYS A 320 -21.90 2.05 -13.48
C CYS A 320 -22.87 1.26 -14.36
N VAL A 321 -24.06 1.82 -14.63
CA VAL A 321 -25.10 1.12 -15.39
C VAL A 321 -24.97 1.39 -16.89
N ASN A 322 -24.85 2.67 -17.29
CA ASN A 322 -24.93 3.01 -18.71
C ASN A 322 -23.57 2.98 -19.43
N TYR A 323 -22.49 3.48 -18.81
CA TYR A 323 -21.24 3.70 -19.56
C TYR A 323 -20.21 2.58 -19.40
N VAL A 324 -19.98 2.10 -18.17
CA VAL A 324 -18.94 1.11 -17.86
C VAL A 324 -19.19 -0.22 -18.57
N PRO A 325 -20.40 -0.81 -18.60
CA PRO A 325 -20.61 -2.09 -19.28
C PRO A 325 -20.30 -2.02 -20.77
N ILE A 326 -20.73 -0.96 -21.44
CA ILE A 326 -20.45 -0.71 -22.87
C ILE A 326 -18.95 -0.59 -23.09
N TYR A 327 -18.28 0.26 -22.31
CA TYR A 327 -16.83 0.46 -22.38
C TYR A 327 -16.07 -0.86 -22.19
N MET A 328 -16.48 -1.66 -21.20
CA MET A 328 -15.82 -2.93 -20.86
C MET A 328 -16.02 -4.01 -21.93
N THR A 329 -17.17 -4.04 -22.61
CA THR A 329 -17.39 -4.93 -23.76
C THR A 329 -16.40 -4.65 -24.88
N PHE A 330 -16.26 -3.39 -25.30
CA PHE A 330 -15.26 -3.01 -26.31
C PHE A 330 -13.83 -3.24 -25.82
N LEU A 331 -13.56 -2.95 -24.54
CA LEU A 331 -12.23 -3.16 -23.97
C LEU A 331 -11.85 -4.64 -24.01
N LYS A 332 -12.77 -5.56 -23.69
CA LYS A 332 -12.53 -7.00 -23.74
C LYS A 332 -12.12 -7.47 -25.14
N THR A 333 -12.81 -6.99 -26.18
CA THR A 333 -12.44 -7.29 -27.58
C THR A 333 -11.05 -6.76 -27.94
N ALA A 334 -10.75 -5.52 -27.56
CA ALA A 334 -9.44 -4.90 -27.80
C ALA A 334 -8.32 -5.60 -27.03
N TYR A 335 -8.66 -6.10 -25.85
CA TYR A 335 -7.82 -6.76 -24.87
C TYR A 335 -7.44 -8.19 -25.29
N GLU A 336 -8.37 -8.93 -25.89
CA GLU A 336 -8.16 -10.30 -26.35
C GLU A 336 -7.27 -10.37 -27.60
N ASN A 337 -7.19 -9.29 -28.38
CA ASN A 337 -6.31 -9.20 -29.55
C ASN A 337 -4.84 -8.89 -29.14
N PRO A 338 -3.89 -9.83 -29.30
CA PRO A 338 -2.49 -9.61 -28.92
C PRO A 338 -1.78 -8.52 -29.73
N TYR A 339 -2.29 -8.21 -30.91
CA TYR A 339 -1.76 -7.23 -31.87
C TYR A 339 -2.52 -5.89 -31.83
N SER A 340 -3.42 -5.72 -30.85
CA SER A 340 -4.20 -4.49 -30.72
C SER A 340 -3.28 -3.27 -30.60
N PRO A 341 -3.53 -2.17 -31.36
CA PRO A 341 -2.72 -0.96 -31.27
C PRO A 341 -2.74 -0.28 -29.90
N ILE A 342 -3.68 -0.65 -29.02
CA ILE A 342 -3.75 -0.12 -27.65
C ILE A 342 -2.49 -0.45 -26.84
N TRP A 343 -1.77 -1.52 -27.22
CA TRP A 343 -0.54 -1.98 -26.59
C TRP A 343 0.71 -1.23 -27.04
N ASN A 344 0.60 -0.32 -28.01
CA ASN A 344 1.74 0.37 -28.62
C ASN A 344 1.82 1.83 -28.15
N GLN A 345 3.00 2.43 -28.30
CA GLN A 345 3.18 3.85 -27.99
C GLN A 345 2.38 4.73 -28.97
N PRO A 346 1.91 5.93 -28.53
CA PRO A 346 1.10 6.83 -29.36
C PRO A 346 1.74 7.28 -30.68
N GLY A 347 3.06 7.10 -30.85
CA GLY A 347 3.82 7.56 -32.02
C GLY A 347 3.95 6.58 -33.18
N LEU A 348 3.49 5.32 -33.06
CA LEU A 348 3.64 4.31 -34.13
C LEU A 348 2.44 4.19 -35.06
N LEU A 349 1.39 5.00 -34.87
CA LEU A 349 0.17 4.96 -35.68
C LEU A 349 0.10 6.05 -36.76
N PHE A 350 1.13 6.89 -36.88
CA PHE A 350 1.22 7.87 -37.96
C PHE A 350 2.60 7.80 -38.60
N GLY A 351 2.65 7.20 -39.79
CA GLY A 351 3.78 7.35 -40.71
C GLY A 351 4.25 6.08 -41.38
N GLN A 352 3.42 5.47 -42.24
CA GLN A 352 3.81 4.98 -43.58
C GLN A 352 2.53 4.82 -44.42
N CYS A 353 1.95 5.94 -44.83
CA CYS A 353 1.28 6.03 -46.12
C CYS A 353 2.11 7.05 -46.90
N ASN A 354 2.97 6.55 -47.80
CA ASN A 354 3.45 7.33 -48.95
C ASN A 354 2.43 7.18 -50.07
#